data_AF-A0A6C0DAU8-F1
#
_entry.id   AF-A0A6C0DAU8-F1
#
_cell.length_a   1.000
_cell.length_b   1.000
_cell.length_c   1.000
_cell.angle_alpha   90.00
_cell.angle_beta   90.00
_cell.angle_gamma   90.00
#
_symmetry.space_group_name_H-M   'P 1'
#
loop_
_entity.id
_entity.type
_entity.pdbx_description
1 polymer ?
#
loop_
_entity_poly.entity_id
_entity_poly.type
_entity_poly.pdbx_seq_one_letter_code
_entity_poly.pdbx_strand_id
1 'polypeptide(L)'
;MYKYKYFPHIYDMNYTNNTEYRQCIRTYFKMNPTNCSQNIQQDWDEETIDEMSYDESAMSKGLDTIYEKTKHHPLFKTIYQNAAAKMISMDNEIGLAVCVSYDYFKYFHACVMLFEHHPTAFTESSQEYQTMLQILV
;
A
#
# COMPACT_ATOMS: atom_id res chain seq x y z
N MET A 1 -6.26 24.78 11.22
CA MET A 1 -4.99 24.20 11.73
C MET A 1 -5.01 22.70 11.42
N TYR A 2 -4.65 22.29 10.19
CA TYR A 2 -4.67 20.88 9.81
C TYR A 2 -3.30 20.26 10.05
N LYS A 3 -3.16 19.54 11.17
CA LYS A 3 -2.00 18.68 11.45
C LYS A 3 -2.36 17.25 11.06
N TYR A 4 -2.20 16.91 9.79
CA TYR A 4 -2.08 15.51 9.36
C TYR A 4 -0.64 15.29 8.90
N LYS A 5 0.25 15.10 9.88
CA LYS A 5 1.61 14.64 9.63
C LYS A 5 1.57 13.11 9.68
N TYR A 6 1.07 12.48 8.62
CA TYR A 6 1.12 11.03 8.47
C TYR A 6 2.38 10.65 7.70
N PHE A 7 3.03 9.56 8.13
CA PHE A 7 4.30 8.98 7.66
C PHE A 7 5.59 9.75 8.02
N PRO A 8 6.00 9.77 9.31
CA PRO A 8 7.27 10.40 9.73
C PRO A 8 8.54 9.60 9.39
N HIS A 9 8.45 8.45 8.71
CA HIS A 9 9.60 7.61 8.41
C HIS A 9 9.64 7.27 6.92
N ILE A 10 10.79 7.53 6.30
CA ILE A 10 11.19 6.88 5.05
C ILE A 10 11.31 5.39 5.40
N TYR A 11 10.24 4.63 5.15
CA TYR A 11 10.30 3.18 5.26
C TYR A 11 11.06 2.67 4.05
N ASP A 12 12.25 2.14 4.29
CA ASP A 12 12.96 1.35 3.30
C ASP A 12 12.18 0.05 3.11
N MET A 13 11.38 -0.01 2.04
CA MET A 13 10.48 -1.13 1.74
C MET A 13 11.29 -2.26 1.09
N ASN A 14 12.20 -2.83 1.86
CA ASN A 14 13.06 -3.92 1.43
C ASN A 14 12.60 -5.21 2.11
N TYR A 15 11.74 -5.94 1.41
CA TYR A 15 11.30 -7.28 1.79
C TYR A 15 11.60 -8.26 0.66
N THR A 16 11.91 -9.50 1.04
CA THR A 16 12.33 -10.59 0.15
C THR A 16 11.50 -11.86 0.34
N ASN A 17 10.63 -11.89 1.35
CA ASN A 17 9.73 -12.99 1.67
C ASN A 17 8.41 -12.47 2.25
N ASN A 18 7.41 -13.35 2.34
CA ASN A 18 6.06 -13.02 2.80
C ASN A 18 6.04 -12.42 4.21
N THR A 19 6.86 -12.96 5.12
CA THR A 19 6.94 -12.50 6.51
C THR A 19 7.41 -11.05 6.60
N GLU A 20 8.48 -10.69 5.89
CA GLU A 20 9.00 -9.33 5.83
C GLU A 20 7.99 -8.35 5.22
N TYR A 21 7.29 -8.77 4.15
CA TYR A 21 6.25 -7.97 3.53
C TYR A 21 5.06 -7.72 4.47
N ARG A 22 4.55 -8.77 5.12
CA ARG A 22 3.42 -8.63 6.05
C ARG A 22 3.82 -7.75 7.25
N GLN A 23 5.05 -7.87 7.74
CA GLN A 23 5.57 -6.98 8.79
C GLN A 23 5.66 -5.52 8.32
N CYS A 24 6.06 -5.30 7.06
CA CYS A 24 6.10 -3.98 6.44
C CYS A 24 4.69 -3.35 6.36
N ILE A 25 3.72 -4.09 5.84
CA ILE A 25 2.30 -3.68 5.77
C ILE A 25 1.75 -3.34 7.17
N ARG A 26 1.98 -4.21 8.16
CA ARG A 26 1.54 -3.98 9.54
C ARG A 26 2.12 -2.69 10.13
N THR A 27 3.41 -2.47 9.90
CA THR A 27 4.11 -1.28 10.39
C THR A 27 3.60 -0.01 9.69
N TYR A 28 3.45 -0.07 8.37
CA TYR A 28 3.02 1.06 7.56
C TYR A 28 1.59 1.50 7.89
N PHE A 29 0.66 0.55 7.98
CA PHE A 29 -0.75 0.81 8.29
C PHE A 29 -1.05 0.86 9.79
N LYS A 30 -0.04 0.67 10.65
CA LYS A 30 -0.17 0.64 12.12
C LYS A 30 -1.24 -0.35 12.57
N MET A 31 -1.21 -1.54 11.96
CA MET A 31 -2.10 -2.64 12.31
C MET A 31 -1.92 -3.03 13.77
N ASN A 32 -3.02 -3.29 14.46
CA ASN A 32 -2.98 -3.76 15.83
C ASN A 32 -3.36 -5.25 15.89
N PRO A 33 -2.44 -6.14 16.28
CA PRO A 33 -2.74 -7.57 16.37
C PRO A 33 -3.86 -7.87 17.38
N THR A 34 -4.12 -7.00 18.36
CA THR A 34 -5.24 -7.21 19.31
C THR A 34 -6.62 -6.94 18.71
N ASN A 35 -6.70 -6.32 17.53
CA ASN A 35 -7.97 -6.09 16.82
C ASN A 35 -8.37 -7.30 15.97
N CYS A 36 -7.56 -8.36 15.93
CA CYS A 36 -7.86 -9.55 15.13
C CYS A 36 -8.96 -10.35 15.83
N SER A 37 -10.10 -10.47 15.17
CA SER A 37 -11.37 -11.00 15.71
C SER A 37 -11.44 -12.53 15.77
N GLN A 38 -10.31 -13.21 15.65
CA GLN A 38 -10.27 -14.64 15.33
C GLN A 38 -9.89 -15.45 16.56
N ASN A 39 -10.66 -16.50 16.84
CA ASN A 39 -10.27 -17.55 17.79
C ASN A 39 -9.13 -18.36 17.16
N ILE A 40 -7.90 -17.84 17.26
CA ILE A 40 -6.69 -18.51 16.78
C ILE A 40 -6.67 -19.91 17.40
N GLN A 41 -6.73 -20.94 16.55
CA GLN A 41 -6.70 -22.32 17.01
C GLN A 41 -5.27 -22.71 17.33
N GLN A 42 -5.11 -23.52 18.37
CA GLN A 42 -3.79 -23.82 18.94
C GLN A 42 -2.96 -24.78 18.05
N ASP A 43 -3.58 -25.38 17.05
CA ASP A 43 -2.99 -26.34 16.10
C ASP A 43 -2.70 -25.74 14.71
N TRP A 44 -3.00 -24.46 14.50
CA TRP A 44 -2.62 -23.77 13.28
C TRP A 44 -1.11 -23.55 13.22
N ASP A 45 -0.56 -23.67 12.02
CA ASP A 45 0.83 -23.32 11.77
C ASP A 45 1.05 -21.81 11.87
N GLU A 46 2.32 -21.41 12.04
CA GLU A 46 2.71 -20.01 12.24
C GLU A 46 2.31 -19.10 11.08
N GLU A 47 2.32 -19.59 9.84
CA GLU A 47 1.94 -18.79 8.68
C GLU A 47 0.43 -18.52 8.66
N THR A 48 -0.38 -19.54 8.92
CA THR A 48 -1.83 -19.37 9.07
C THR A 48 -2.14 -18.39 10.21
N ILE A 49 -1.50 -18.51 11.37
CA ILE A 49 -1.71 -17.58 12.50
C ILE A 49 -1.36 -16.14 12.10
N ASP A 50 -0.27 -15.96 11.38
CA ASP A 50 0.19 -14.65 10.92
C ASP A 50 -0.81 -14.02 9.93
N GLU A 51 -1.31 -14.79 8.96
CA GLU A 51 -2.34 -14.35 8.01
C GLU A 51 -3.65 -13.97 8.70
N MET A 52 -4.05 -14.76 9.70
CA MET A 52 -5.28 -14.52 10.46
C MET A 52 -5.16 -13.36 11.47
N SER A 53 -3.92 -12.92 11.76
CA SER A 53 -3.62 -11.73 12.56
C SER A 53 -3.62 -10.43 11.75
N TYR A 54 -4.38 -10.40 10.64
CA TYR A 54 -4.53 -9.25 9.78
C TYR A 54 -5.59 -8.27 10.30
N ASP A 55 -5.20 -7.02 10.58
CA ASP A 55 -6.11 -5.95 11.00
C ASP A 55 -6.76 -5.28 9.76
N GLU A 56 -7.87 -5.86 9.31
CA GLU A 56 -8.65 -5.37 8.18
C GLU A 56 -9.10 -3.91 8.37
N SER A 57 -9.45 -3.51 9.61
CA SER A 57 -9.90 -2.14 9.89
C SER A 57 -8.79 -1.12 9.69
N ALA A 58 -7.58 -1.43 10.16
CA ALA A 58 -6.41 -0.59 9.96
C ALA A 58 -6.03 -0.50 8.47
N MET A 59 -6.08 -1.63 7.74
CA MET A 59 -5.86 -1.62 6.30
C MET A 59 -6.84 -0.71 5.58
N SER A 60 -8.14 -0.92 5.78
CA SER A 60 -9.20 -0.18 5.10
C SER A 60 -9.06 1.33 5.35
N LYS A 61 -8.87 1.76 6.61
CA LYS A 61 -8.63 3.17 6.93
C LYS A 61 -7.38 3.73 6.25
N GLY A 62 -6.34 2.91 6.15
CA GLY A 62 -5.08 3.25 5.47
C GLY A 62 -5.26 3.48 3.99
N LEU A 63 -5.94 2.55 3.30
CA LEU A 63 -6.25 2.66 1.89
C LEU A 63 -7.18 3.84 1.60
N ASP A 64 -8.22 4.03 2.40
CA ASP A 64 -9.12 5.19 2.28
C ASP A 64 -8.32 6.49 2.36
N THR A 65 -7.39 6.59 3.32
CA THR A 65 -6.54 7.77 3.49
C THR A 65 -5.66 8.03 2.27
N ILE A 66 -5.05 6.98 1.70
CA ILE A 66 -4.22 7.11 0.49
C ILE A 66 -5.10 7.53 -0.69
N TYR A 67 -6.24 6.86 -0.87
CA TYR A 67 -7.14 7.10 -1.98
C TYR A 67 -7.67 8.53 -1.97
N GLU A 68 -8.15 9.01 -0.81
CA GLU A 68 -8.66 10.38 -0.67
C GLU A 68 -7.63 11.44 -1.05
N LYS A 69 -6.35 11.21 -0.74
CA LYS A 69 -5.25 12.14 -1.09
C LYS A 69 -4.87 12.11 -2.57
N THR A 70 -5.07 10.98 -3.24
CA THR A 70 -4.46 10.71 -4.55
C THR A 70 -5.48 10.57 -5.69
N LYS A 71 -6.77 10.33 -5.40
CA LYS A 71 -7.83 10.04 -6.39
C LYS A 71 -8.04 11.12 -7.45
N HIS A 72 -7.67 12.36 -7.16
CA HIS A 72 -7.79 13.48 -8.10
C HIS A 72 -6.50 13.75 -8.89
N HIS A 73 -5.40 13.08 -8.55
CA HIS A 73 -4.12 13.25 -9.24
C HIS A 73 -4.08 12.36 -10.50
N PRO A 74 -3.86 12.93 -11.70
CA PRO A 74 -3.97 12.18 -12.95
C PRO A 74 -3.00 11.00 -13.03
N LEU A 75 -1.77 11.17 -12.53
CA LEU A 75 -0.77 10.08 -12.54
C LEU A 75 -1.14 8.92 -11.63
N PHE A 76 -1.75 9.18 -10.45
CA PHE A 76 -2.23 8.11 -9.57
C PHE A 76 -3.43 7.39 -10.18
N LYS A 77 -4.31 8.12 -10.87
CA LYS A 77 -5.40 7.49 -11.63
C LYS A 77 -4.86 6.52 -12.69
N THR A 78 -3.82 6.90 -13.43
CA THR A 78 -3.17 6.00 -14.40
C THR A 78 -2.56 4.77 -13.72
N ILE A 79 -1.87 4.96 -12.59
CA ILE A 79 -1.33 3.85 -11.79
C ILE A 79 -2.44 2.88 -11.38
N TYR A 80 -3.53 3.39 -10.80
CA TYR A 80 -4.65 2.55 -10.35
C TYR A 80 -5.31 1.80 -11.49
N GLN A 81 -5.53 2.45 -12.63
CA GLN A 81 -6.13 1.79 -13.80
C GLN A 81 -5.23 0.67 -14.34
N ASN A 82 -3.92 0.89 -14.43
CA ASN A 82 -2.98 -0.13 -14.89
C ASN A 82 -2.90 -1.30 -13.90
N ALA A 83 -2.90 -1.02 -12.61
CA ALA A 83 -2.92 -2.05 -11.57
C ALA A 83 -4.23 -2.84 -11.57
N ALA A 84 -5.37 -2.17 -11.69
CA ALA A 84 -6.69 -2.82 -11.77
C ALA A 84 -6.81 -3.73 -13.00
N ALA A 85 -6.20 -3.35 -14.12
CA ALA A 85 -6.20 -4.15 -15.34
C ALA A 85 -5.54 -5.53 -15.15
N LYS A 86 -4.60 -5.68 -14.20
CA LYS A 86 -4.03 -6.99 -13.82
C LYS A 86 -5.07 -7.96 -13.26
N MET A 87 -6.18 -7.42 -12.76
CA MET A 87 -7.31 -8.17 -12.22
C MET A 87 -8.54 -8.11 -13.14
N ILE A 88 -8.36 -7.75 -14.43
CA ILE A 88 -9.46 -7.59 -15.41
C ILE A 88 -10.51 -6.58 -14.90
N SER A 89 -10.02 -5.51 -14.26
CA SER A 89 -10.85 -4.46 -13.65
C SER A 89 -10.44 -3.07 -14.14
N MET A 90 -11.37 -2.13 -14.06
CA MET A 90 -11.12 -0.69 -14.24
C MET A 90 -11.38 0.11 -12.95
N ASP A 91 -11.69 -0.58 -11.86
CA ASP A 91 -11.99 0.02 -10.58
C ASP A 91 -10.70 0.50 -9.89
N ASN A 92 -10.65 1.79 -9.54
CA ASN A 92 -9.45 2.38 -8.97
C ASN A 92 -9.15 1.86 -7.54
N GLU A 93 -10.16 1.46 -6.77
CA GLU A 93 -9.98 0.91 -5.43
C GLU A 93 -9.40 -0.50 -5.52
N ILE A 94 -9.84 -1.30 -6.50
CA ILE A 94 -9.15 -2.56 -6.85
C ILE A 94 -7.70 -2.27 -7.27
N GLY A 95 -7.49 -1.25 -8.10
CA GLY A 95 -6.15 -0.82 -8.51
C GLY A 95 -5.26 -0.45 -7.32
N LEU A 96 -5.78 0.30 -6.35
CA LEU A 96 -5.08 0.64 -5.12
C LEU A 96 -4.76 -0.60 -4.29
N ALA A 97 -5.69 -1.54 -4.15
CA ALA A 97 -5.46 -2.81 -3.46
C ALA A 97 -4.33 -3.63 -4.12
N VAL A 98 -4.26 -3.62 -5.46
CA VAL A 98 -3.14 -4.24 -6.19
C VAL A 98 -1.84 -3.46 -5.95
N CYS A 99 -1.86 -2.14 -5.96
CA CYS A 99 -0.66 -1.31 -5.74
C CYS A 99 0.00 -1.55 -4.38
N VAL A 100 -0.76 -2.00 -3.38
CA VAL A 100 -0.24 -2.32 -2.04
C VAL A 100 0.06 -3.81 -1.85
N SER A 101 -0.04 -4.64 -2.89
CA SER A 101 0.32 -6.05 -2.82
C SER A 101 1.84 -6.25 -2.82
N TYR A 102 2.27 -7.49 -2.54
CA TYR A 102 3.67 -7.88 -2.42
C TYR A 102 4.56 -7.34 -3.54
N ASP A 103 4.17 -7.50 -4.80
CA ASP A 103 5.02 -7.17 -5.94
C ASP A 103 5.18 -5.66 -6.17
N TYR A 104 4.19 -4.87 -5.75
CA TYR A 104 4.07 -3.47 -6.16
C TYR A 104 4.29 -2.48 -5.02
N PHE A 105 4.08 -2.89 -3.77
CA PHE A 105 3.97 -1.96 -2.64
C PHE A 105 5.22 -1.09 -2.49
N LYS A 106 6.43 -1.65 -2.64
CA LYS A 106 7.70 -0.91 -2.63
C LYS A 106 7.70 0.28 -3.60
N TYR A 107 7.29 0.05 -4.84
CA TYR A 107 7.33 1.05 -5.91
C TYR A 107 6.19 2.07 -5.74
N PHE A 108 5.01 1.60 -5.38
CA PHE A 108 3.87 2.45 -5.13
C PHE A 108 4.11 3.41 -3.95
N HIS A 109 4.68 2.91 -2.85
CA HIS A 109 5.05 3.72 -1.71
C HIS A 109 6.04 4.83 -2.08
N ALA A 110 7.01 4.55 -2.97
CA ALA A 110 7.94 5.58 -3.45
C ALA A 110 7.21 6.72 -4.18
N CYS A 111 6.20 6.41 -5.00
CA CYS A 111 5.34 7.42 -5.62
C CYS A 111 4.58 8.26 -4.58
N VAL A 112 3.95 7.60 -3.59
CA VAL A 112 3.21 8.29 -2.52
C VAL A 112 4.14 9.21 -1.72
N MET A 113 5.33 8.73 -1.36
CA MET A 113 6.32 9.52 -0.64
C MET A 113 6.79 10.75 -1.43
N LEU A 114 7.13 10.58 -2.71
CA LEU A 114 7.53 11.72 -3.54
C LEU A 114 6.40 12.75 -3.65
N PHE A 115 5.17 12.28 -3.86
CA PHE A 115 4.00 13.16 -3.94
C PHE A 115 3.72 13.91 -2.63
N GLU A 116 3.82 13.25 -1.47
CA GLU A 116 3.54 13.89 -0.19
C GLU A 116 4.62 14.89 0.24
N HIS A 117 5.90 14.60 -0.03
CA HIS A 117 7.01 15.46 0.37
C HIS A 117 7.35 16.54 -0.66
N HIS A 118 7.20 16.24 -1.95
CA HIS A 118 7.54 17.12 -3.07
C HIS A 118 6.48 17.02 -4.18
N PRO A 119 5.24 17.48 -3.96
CA PRO A 119 4.12 17.29 -4.89
C PRO A 119 4.40 17.83 -6.30
N THR A 120 5.16 18.92 -6.42
CA THR A 120 5.54 19.49 -7.73
C THR A 120 6.63 18.69 -8.46
N ALA A 121 7.34 17.80 -7.76
CA ALA A 121 8.34 16.91 -8.34
C ALA A 121 7.75 15.57 -8.81
N PHE A 122 6.55 15.21 -8.34
CA PHE A 122 5.84 14.01 -8.81
C PHE A 122 5.21 14.26 -10.19
N THR A 123 6.00 14.04 -11.24
CA THR A 123 5.62 14.27 -12.64
C THR A 123 5.79 13.00 -13.47
N GLU A 124 5.39 13.04 -14.75
CA GLU A 124 5.59 11.95 -15.72
C GLU A 124 7.07 11.58 -15.93
N SER A 125 7.99 12.50 -15.63
CA SER A 125 9.43 12.30 -15.72
C SER A 125 10.07 11.89 -14.40
N SER A 126 9.30 11.77 -13.31
CA SER A 126 9.84 11.30 -12.03
C SER A 126 10.21 9.83 -12.12
N GLN A 127 11.36 9.46 -11.54
CA GLN A 127 11.87 8.10 -11.61
C GLN A 127 10.91 7.10 -10.95
N GLU A 128 10.29 7.50 -9.84
CA GLU A 128 9.32 6.72 -9.07
C GLU A 128 8.10 6.38 -9.94
N TYR A 129 7.53 7.37 -10.64
CA TYR A 129 6.41 7.15 -11.54
C TYR A 129 6.77 6.22 -12.71
N GLN A 130 7.91 6.46 -13.35
CA GLN A 130 8.37 5.63 -14.48
C GLN A 130 8.63 4.19 -14.05
N THR A 131 9.25 3.99 -12.88
CA THR A 131 9.51 2.67 -12.31
C THR A 131 8.19 1.96 -12.00
N MET A 132 7.22 2.66 -11.40
CA MET A 132 5.90 2.10 -11.12
C MET A 132 5.20 1.64 -12.40
N LEU A 133 5.22 2.45 -13.46
CA LEU A 133 4.63 2.07 -14.75
C LEU A 133 5.34 0.86 -15.36
N GLN A 134 6.67 0.80 -15.27
CA GLN A 134 7.43 -0.33 -15.82
C GLN A 134 7.10 -1.65 -15.14
N ILE A 135 6.91 -1.65 -13.82
CA ILE A 135 6.57 -2.86 -13.06
C ILE A 135 5.10 -3.28 -13.29
N LEU A 136 4.21 -2.33 -13.59
CA LEU A 136 2.80 -2.60 -13.91
C LEU A 136 2.56 -3.07 -15.34
N VAL A 137 3.57 -3.12 -16.22
CA VAL A 137 3.46 -3.69 -17.57
C VAL A 137 3.80 -5.16 -17.54
#